data_AF-A0A5N9F351-F1
#
_entry.id   AF-A0A5N9F351-F1
#
_cell.length_a   1.000
_cell.length_b   1.000
_cell.length_c   1.000
_cell.angle_alpha   90.00
_cell.angle_beta   90.00
_cell.angle_gamma   90.00
#
_symmetry.space_group_name_H-M   'P 1'
#
loop_
_entity.id
_entity.type
_entity.pdbx_description
1 polymer ?
#
loop_
_entity_poly.entity_id
_entity_poly.type
_entity_poly.pdbx_seq_one_letter_code
_entity_poly.pdbx_strand_id
1 'polypeptide(L)'
;MPVNGLGHIGFYVQDLELMKDFYLNFIGMKLTKVSAGGAFFSADPEACDHEIAMMVGRPSLDDPHWIQQISMRVDTLDDLRDFKRRIDEKGYKIDRIVTHASAIGCYFRDPENNPVELFWLTGHTSWAQISIPIVLEQSDEAIMVEVDRAFDVSRHVELGKPPTPEIADAIRALREEAVATS
;
A
#
# COMPACT_ATOMS: atom_id res chain seq x y z
N MET A 1 -1.35 -18.55 -11.04
CA MET A 1 -0.52 -17.63 -11.83
C MET A 1 0.71 -17.19 -11.03
N PRO A 2 1.82 -16.78 -11.67
CA PRO A 2 3.02 -16.31 -10.98
C PRO A 2 2.94 -14.82 -10.65
N VAL A 3 3.70 -14.39 -9.65
CA VAL A 3 4.06 -12.97 -9.45
C VAL A 3 4.81 -12.48 -10.69
N ASN A 4 4.51 -11.29 -11.19
CA ASN A 4 5.14 -10.74 -12.39
C ASN A 4 6.41 -9.92 -12.10
N GLY A 5 6.64 -9.53 -10.84
CA GLY A 5 7.83 -8.81 -10.41
C GLY A 5 7.76 -8.32 -8.96
N LEU A 6 8.89 -7.80 -8.48
CA LEU A 6 8.95 -7.00 -7.25
C LEU A 6 8.24 -5.67 -7.51
N GLY A 7 7.31 -5.29 -6.63
CA GLY A 7 6.72 -3.96 -6.62
C GLY A 7 7.59 -3.02 -5.82
N HIS A 8 7.67 -3.24 -4.52
CA HIS A 8 8.45 -2.39 -3.62
C HIS A 8 8.93 -3.16 -2.39
N ILE A 9 9.91 -2.55 -1.72
CA ILE A 9 10.32 -2.95 -0.38
C ILE A 9 9.92 -1.88 0.63
N GLY A 10 9.32 -2.33 1.73
CA GLY A 10 9.02 -1.50 2.88
C GLY A 10 9.95 -1.79 4.04
N PHE A 11 10.47 -0.74 4.69
CA PHE A 11 11.25 -0.91 5.92
C PHE A 11 10.95 0.15 6.97
N TYR A 12 11.19 -0.25 8.22
CA TYR A 12 11.02 0.63 9.36
C TYR A 12 12.24 1.53 9.59
N VAL A 13 11.97 2.80 9.91
CA VAL A 13 12.95 3.83 10.24
C VAL A 13 12.68 4.44 11.62
N GLN A 14 13.71 5.05 12.23
CA GLN A 14 13.59 5.82 13.48
C GLN A 14 13.38 7.30 13.19
N ASP A 15 14.22 7.88 12.32
CA ASP A 15 14.15 9.29 11.91
C ASP A 15 13.69 9.37 10.45
N LEU A 16 12.41 9.69 10.25
CA LEU A 16 11.83 9.76 8.91
C LEU A 16 12.35 10.97 8.11
N GLU A 17 12.61 12.10 8.76
CA GLU A 17 13.05 13.31 8.06
C GLU A 17 14.50 13.16 7.57
N LEU A 18 15.38 12.58 8.40
CA LEU A 18 16.73 12.22 7.99
C LEU A 18 16.72 11.27 6.78
N MET A 19 15.87 10.24 6.83
CA MET A 19 15.78 9.26 5.75
C MET A 19 15.17 9.85 4.49
N LYS A 20 14.19 10.75 4.62
CA LYS A 20 13.63 11.48 3.47
C LYS A 20 14.70 12.33 2.78
N ASP A 21 15.48 13.08 3.55
CA ASP A 21 16.58 13.89 3.00
C ASP A 21 17.61 13.02 2.26
N PHE A 22 18.01 11.89 2.86
CA PHE A 22 18.95 10.95 2.23
C PHE A 22 18.44 10.43 0.88
N TYR A 23 17.21 9.91 0.81
CA TYR A 23 16.70 9.34 -0.44
C TYR A 23 16.31 10.40 -1.48
N LEU A 24 15.81 11.56 -1.04
CA LEU A 24 15.45 12.67 -1.92
C LEU A 24 16.67 13.42 -2.47
N ASN A 25 17.57 13.85 -1.58
CA ASN A 25 18.63 14.80 -1.92
C ASN A 25 19.99 14.15 -2.16
N PHE A 26 20.30 13.03 -1.48
CA PHE A 26 21.57 12.32 -1.67
C PHE A 26 21.48 11.25 -2.75
N ILE A 27 20.48 10.36 -2.69
CA ILE A 27 20.27 9.32 -3.72
C ILE A 27 19.62 9.91 -4.98
N GLY A 28 18.73 10.90 -4.83
CA GLY A 28 18.08 11.58 -5.96
C GLY A 28 16.75 10.96 -6.41
N MET A 29 16.10 10.14 -5.57
CA MET A 29 14.78 9.58 -5.87
C MET A 29 13.67 10.63 -5.77
N LYS A 30 12.52 10.36 -6.39
CA LYS A 30 11.32 11.20 -6.26
C LYS A 30 10.49 10.76 -5.07
N LEU A 31 10.19 11.68 -4.15
CA LEU A 31 9.18 11.47 -3.11
C LEU A 31 7.79 11.50 -3.77
N THR A 32 7.08 10.39 -3.71
CA THR A 32 5.79 10.24 -4.40
C THR A 32 4.58 10.35 -3.48
N LYS A 33 4.66 9.79 -2.26
CA LYS A 33 3.62 9.87 -1.23
C LYS A 33 4.24 10.19 0.13
N VAL A 34 3.52 10.94 0.97
CA VAL A 34 4.01 11.32 2.31
C VAL A 34 2.87 11.46 3.32
N SER A 35 3.13 11.06 4.56
CA SER A 35 2.30 11.34 5.73
C SER A 35 3.18 11.60 6.96
N ALA A 36 2.54 11.82 8.12
CA ALA A 36 3.25 11.97 9.38
C ALA A 36 4.09 10.74 9.78
N GLY A 37 3.74 9.56 9.29
CA GLY A 37 4.38 8.29 9.69
C GLY A 37 5.06 7.54 8.56
N GLY A 38 5.06 8.06 7.33
CA GLY A 38 5.68 7.36 6.21
C GLY A 38 5.99 8.22 5.00
N ALA A 39 6.93 7.74 4.19
CA ALA A 39 7.41 8.39 2.97
C ALA A 39 7.71 7.32 1.91
N PHE A 40 7.36 7.61 0.66
CA PHE A 40 7.42 6.66 -0.44
C PHE A 40 8.21 7.25 -1.59
N PHE A 41 9.09 6.45 -2.19
CA PHE A 41 10.04 6.91 -3.19
C PHE A 41 10.01 6.06 -4.45
N SER A 42 10.12 6.71 -5.60
CA SER A 42 10.29 6.07 -6.91
C SER A 42 11.45 6.71 -7.66
N ALA A 43 12.23 5.92 -8.40
CA ALA A 43 13.17 6.44 -9.38
C ALA A 43 12.47 6.94 -10.65
N ASP A 44 11.33 6.33 -11.00
CA ASP A 44 10.48 6.68 -12.15
C ASP A 44 8.98 6.62 -11.77
N PRO A 45 8.41 7.74 -11.29
CA PRO A 45 7.00 7.81 -10.90
C PRO A 45 5.99 7.53 -12.01
N GLU A 46 6.39 7.60 -13.29
CA GLU A 46 5.50 7.25 -14.40
C GLU A 46 5.35 5.73 -14.55
N ALA A 47 6.42 4.98 -14.29
CA ALA A 47 6.43 3.52 -14.39
C ALA A 47 5.98 2.83 -13.10
N CYS A 48 6.33 3.39 -11.94
CA CYS A 48 6.06 2.81 -10.63
C CYS A 48 5.78 3.89 -9.59
N ASP A 49 4.70 3.76 -8.85
CA ASP A 49 4.30 4.76 -7.86
C ASP A 49 5.30 4.86 -6.69
N HIS A 50 5.95 3.75 -6.32
CA HIS A 50 7.07 3.69 -5.39
C HIS A 50 7.80 2.34 -5.47
N GLU A 51 9.12 2.37 -5.33
CA GLU A 51 9.96 1.19 -5.15
C GLU A 51 10.35 1.02 -3.67
N ILE A 52 10.34 2.11 -2.89
CA ILE A 52 10.66 2.12 -1.47
C ILE A 52 9.51 2.74 -0.67
N ALA A 53 9.07 2.03 0.38
CA ALA A 53 8.16 2.52 1.40
C ALA A 53 8.88 2.59 2.76
N MET A 54 8.95 3.78 3.36
CA MET A 54 9.51 3.95 4.71
C MET A 54 8.39 4.23 5.69
N MET A 55 8.42 3.51 6.81
CA MET A 55 7.46 3.71 7.90
C MET A 55 8.20 3.95 9.22
N VAL A 56 7.74 4.91 10.01
CA VAL A 56 8.21 5.03 11.40
C VAL A 56 7.79 3.79 12.18
N GLY A 57 8.68 3.28 13.02
CA GLY A 57 8.37 2.14 13.90
C GLY A 57 9.53 1.21 14.21
N ARG A 58 10.76 1.56 13.81
CA ARG A 58 11.92 0.70 14.08
C ARG A 58 12.20 0.68 15.60
N PRO A 59 12.11 -0.48 16.27
CA PRO A 59 12.21 -0.55 17.73
C PRO A 59 13.62 -0.27 18.25
N SER A 60 14.64 -0.79 17.57
CA SER A 60 16.05 -0.54 17.86
C SER A 60 16.87 -0.57 16.57
N LEU A 61 18.04 0.06 16.57
CA LEU A 61 19.03 -0.11 15.49
C LEU A 61 19.69 -1.49 15.53
N ASP A 62 19.63 -2.18 16.67
CA ASP A 62 20.25 -3.49 16.91
C ASP A 62 19.28 -4.68 16.71
N ASP A 63 17.99 -4.44 16.44
CA ASP A 63 16.94 -5.46 16.34
C ASP A 63 16.50 -5.66 14.87
N PRO A 64 16.49 -6.91 14.34
CA PRO A 64 16.26 -7.23 12.93
C PRO A 64 14.84 -6.97 12.38
N HIS A 65 13.91 -6.38 13.13
CA HIS A 65 12.57 -6.00 12.66
C HIS A 65 12.62 -4.84 11.64
N TRP A 66 13.32 -5.05 10.53
CA TRP A 66 13.61 -4.04 9.53
C TRP A 66 12.56 -4.03 8.44
N ILE A 67 12.04 -5.19 8.05
CA ILE A 67 11.08 -5.34 6.97
C ILE A 67 9.71 -4.90 7.48
N GLN A 68 9.19 -3.84 6.90
CA GLN A 68 7.81 -3.43 7.09
C GLN A 68 6.88 -4.16 6.12
N GLN A 69 7.31 -4.39 4.87
CA GLN A 69 6.63 -5.25 3.91
C GLN A 69 7.53 -5.63 2.74
N ILE A 70 7.22 -6.74 2.08
CA ILE A 70 7.71 -7.09 0.74
C ILE A 70 6.49 -7.16 -0.17
N SER A 71 6.46 -6.35 -1.22
CA SER A 71 5.28 -6.23 -2.06
C SER A 71 5.56 -6.68 -3.48
N MET A 72 4.64 -7.49 -4.00
CA MET A 72 4.77 -8.16 -5.29
C MET A 72 3.49 -8.03 -6.09
N ARG A 73 3.65 -7.79 -7.39
CA ARG A 73 2.52 -7.49 -8.27
C ARG A 73 1.98 -8.76 -8.94
N VAL A 74 0.66 -8.77 -9.12
CA VAL A 74 -0.08 -9.72 -9.98
C VAL A 74 -0.74 -8.99 -11.15
N ASP A 75 -1.13 -9.74 -12.19
CA ASP A 75 -1.63 -9.16 -13.44
C ASP A 75 -3.12 -8.80 -13.37
N THR A 76 -3.93 -9.58 -12.65
CA THR A 76 -5.38 -9.42 -12.62
C THR A 76 -5.97 -9.47 -11.20
N LEU A 77 -7.20 -8.97 -11.06
CA LEU A 77 -7.97 -9.11 -9.82
C LEU A 77 -8.22 -10.60 -9.47
N ASP A 78 -8.43 -11.43 -10.49
CA ASP A 78 -8.62 -12.88 -10.30
C ASP A 78 -7.36 -13.57 -9.80
N ASP A 79 -6.16 -13.13 -10.22
CA ASP A 79 -4.91 -13.63 -9.65
C ASP A 79 -4.84 -13.35 -8.16
N LEU A 80 -5.26 -12.16 -7.75
CA LEU A 80 -5.27 -11.78 -6.34
C LEU A 80 -6.26 -12.64 -5.53
N ARG A 81 -7.45 -12.92 -6.08
CA ARG A 81 -8.43 -13.87 -5.49
C ARG A 81 -7.88 -15.29 -5.40
N ASP A 82 -7.18 -15.75 -6.44
CA ASP A 82 -6.54 -17.06 -6.49
C ASP A 82 -5.47 -17.22 -5.42
N PHE A 83 -4.64 -16.18 -5.22
CA PHE A 83 -3.67 -16.17 -4.14
C PHE A 83 -4.35 -16.13 -2.77
N LYS A 84 -5.40 -15.31 -2.57
CA LYS A 84 -6.16 -15.30 -1.32
C LYS A 84 -6.68 -16.70 -0.96
N ARG A 85 -7.33 -17.39 -1.91
CA ARG A 85 -7.81 -18.76 -1.70
C ARG A 85 -6.70 -19.71 -1.27
N ARG A 86 -5.54 -19.67 -1.92
CA ARG A 86 -4.38 -20.49 -1.57
C ARG A 86 -3.78 -20.15 -0.20
N ILE A 87 -3.78 -18.87 0.16
CA ILE A 87 -3.32 -18.38 1.48
C ILE A 87 -4.22 -18.99 2.56
N ASP A 88 -5.55 -18.92 2.36
CA ASP A 88 -6.55 -19.52 3.24
C ASP A 88 -6.38 -21.05 3.33
N GLU A 89 -6.26 -21.75 2.20
CA GLU A 89 -6.04 -23.22 2.13
C GLU A 89 -4.76 -23.68 2.86
N LYS A 90 -3.72 -22.84 2.88
CA LYS A 90 -2.44 -23.12 3.55
C LYS A 90 -2.40 -22.66 5.00
N GLY A 91 -3.41 -21.92 5.46
CA GLY A 91 -3.49 -21.39 6.82
C GLY A 91 -2.47 -20.28 7.10
N TYR A 92 -2.02 -19.56 6.06
CA TYR A 92 -1.20 -18.36 6.28
C TYR A 92 -2.05 -17.25 6.87
N LYS A 93 -1.49 -16.47 7.79
CA LYS A 93 -2.22 -15.39 8.45
C LYS A 93 -2.37 -14.20 7.50
N ILE A 94 -3.60 -13.91 7.09
CA ILE A 94 -3.96 -12.63 6.46
C ILE A 94 -4.07 -11.57 7.55
N ASP A 95 -3.36 -10.45 7.37
CA ASP A 95 -3.44 -9.29 8.26
C ASP A 95 -4.53 -8.30 7.81
N ARG A 96 -4.67 -8.07 6.50
CA ARG A 96 -5.67 -7.16 5.92
C ARG A 96 -5.80 -7.31 4.41
N ILE A 97 -6.94 -6.90 3.87
CA ILE A 97 -7.18 -6.72 2.43
C ILE A 97 -7.79 -5.34 2.24
N VAL A 98 -7.17 -4.53 1.39
CA VAL A 98 -7.48 -3.09 1.29
C VAL A 98 -7.33 -2.58 -0.14
N THR A 99 -8.07 -1.52 -0.47
CA THR A 99 -7.80 -0.67 -1.63
C THR A 99 -6.98 0.55 -1.21
N HIS A 100 -6.00 0.87 -2.04
CA HIS A 100 -5.20 2.09 -2.03
C HIS A 100 -5.65 3.06 -3.14
N ALA A 101 -6.88 2.89 -3.66
CA ALA A 101 -7.43 3.48 -4.88
C ALA A 101 -6.68 3.07 -6.16
N SER A 102 -5.36 3.27 -6.19
CA SER A 102 -4.44 2.88 -7.27
C SER A 102 -4.18 1.37 -7.37
N ALA A 103 -4.36 0.65 -6.26
CA ALA A 103 -4.12 -0.78 -6.18
C ALA A 103 -5.06 -1.43 -5.15
N ILE A 104 -5.32 -2.73 -5.32
CA ILE A 104 -5.90 -3.57 -4.28
C ILE A 104 -4.80 -4.50 -3.76
N GLY A 105 -4.56 -4.49 -2.45
CA GLY A 105 -3.51 -5.25 -1.78
C GLY A 105 -4.07 -6.29 -0.80
N CYS A 106 -3.52 -7.49 -0.84
CA CYS A 106 -3.73 -8.56 0.15
C CYS A 106 -2.45 -8.74 0.97
N TYR A 107 -2.52 -8.46 2.27
CA TYR A 107 -1.40 -8.49 3.19
C TYR A 107 -1.47 -9.73 4.08
N PHE A 108 -0.40 -10.51 4.11
CA PHE A 108 -0.33 -11.76 4.86
C PHE A 108 1.10 -12.03 5.37
N ARG A 109 1.26 -13.10 6.15
CA ARG A 109 2.54 -13.53 6.73
C ARG A 109 3.13 -14.70 5.98
N ASP A 110 4.40 -14.57 5.60
CA ASP A 110 5.17 -15.70 5.08
C ASP A 110 5.53 -16.70 6.22
N PRO A 111 6.19 -17.84 5.91
CA PRO A 111 6.55 -18.83 6.92
C PRO A 111 7.47 -18.35 8.04
N GLU A 112 8.25 -17.27 7.83
CA GLU A 112 9.12 -16.65 8.83
C GLU A 112 8.46 -15.42 9.48
N ASN A 113 7.16 -15.22 9.23
CA ASN A 113 6.34 -14.14 9.75
C ASN A 113 6.69 -12.75 9.19
N ASN A 114 7.41 -12.68 8.07
CA ASN A 114 7.62 -11.43 7.36
C ASN A 114 6.29 -10.94 6.77
N PRO A 115 6.00 -9.63 6.84
CA PRO A 115 4.86 -9.05 6.15
C PRO A 115 5.07 -9.09 4.63
N VAL A 116 4.12 -9.70 3.92
CA VAL A 116 4.10 -9.76 2.46
C VAL A 116 2.80 -9.17 1.94
N GLU A 117 2.87 -8.45 0.83
CA GLU A 117 1.73 -7.96 0.07
C GLU A 117 1.75 -8.55 -1.34
N LEU A 118 0.59 -9.05 -1.77
CA LEU A 118 0.30 -9.24 -3.19
C LEU A 118 -0.69 -8.18 -3.61
N PHE A 119 -0.45 -7.51 -4.73
CA PHE A 119 -1.31 -6.43 -5.18
C PHE A 119 -1.57 -6.43 -6.68
N TRP A 120 -2.75 -5.93 -7.03
CA TRP A 120 -3.18 -5.67 -8.40
C TRP A 120 -3.41 -4.17 -8.60
N LEU A 121 -2.98 -3.62 -9.74
CA LEU A 121 -3.22 -2.22 -10.09
C LEU A 121 -4.61 -2.04 -10.69
N THR A 122 -5.36 -1.07 -10.18
CA THR A 122 -6.74 -0.79 -10.61
C THR A 122 -6.82 0.05 -11.89
N GLY A 123 -5.70 0.65 -12.29
CA GLY A 123 -5.62 1.63 -13.38
C GLY A 123 -5.75 3.09 -12.94
N HIS A 124 -6.12 3.35 -11.69
CA HIS A 124 -6.16 4.71 -11.14
C HIS A 124 -4.79 5.20 -10.71
N THR A 125 -4.51 6.49 -10.93
CA THR A 125 -3.31 7.15 -10.41
C THR A 125 -3.65 7.96 -9.16
N SER A 126 -3.23 7.51 -7.98
CA SER A 126 -3.47 8.19 -6.71
C SER A 126 -2.18 8.38 -5.91
N TRP A 127 -1.92 9.61 -5.48
CA TRP A 127 -0.76 9.99 -4.66
C TRP A 127 -1.07 10.09 -3.17
N ALA A 128 -2.30 9.76 -2.77
CA ALA A 128 -2.66 9.70 -1.35
C ALA A 128 -2.13 8.42 -0.70
N GLN A 129 -1.68 8.54 0.55
CA GLN A 129 -1.54 7.37 1.43
C GLN A 129 -2.93 7.01 1.99
N ILE A 130 -3.70 6.27 1.21
CA ILE A 130 -5.07 5.83 1.54
C ILE A 130 -5.10 4.30 1.74
N SER A 131 -5.93 3.79 2.64
CA SER A 131 -6.09 2.34 2.88
C SER A 131 -7.48 2.05 3.44
N ILE A 132 -8.38 1.59 2.56
CA ILE A 132 -9.78 1.30 2.87
C ILE A 132 -9.99 -0.22 2.76
N PRO A 133 -10.57 -0.89 3.77
CA PRO A 133 -10.94 -2.31 3.68
C PRO A 133 -11.76 -2.61 2.42
N ILE A 134 -11.52 -3.78 1.82
CA ILE A 134 -12.28 -4.24 0.65
C ILE A 134 -12.46 -5.76 0.68
N VAL A 135 -13.60 -6.24 0.17
CA VAL A 135 -13.98 -7.66 0.17
C VAL A 135 -13.79 -8.25 -1.22
N LEU A 136 -12.82 -9.15 -1.37
CA LEU A 136 -12.47 -9.74 -2.68
C LEU A 136 -13.51 -10.74 -3.20
N GLU A 137 -14.41 -11.21 -2.35
CA GLU A 137 -15.49 -12.14 -2.69
C GLU A 137 -16.67 -11.47 -3.40
N GLN A 138 -16.71 -10.13 -3.46
CA GLN A 138 -17.69 -9.37 -4.23
C GLN A 138 -17.45 -9.49 -5.75
N SER A 139 -18.45 -9.11 -6.55
CA SER A 139 -18.28 -9.03 -8.02
C SER A 139 -17.28 -7.93 -8.39
N ASP A 140 -16.71 -8.03 -9.59
CA ASP A 140 -15.76 -7.04 -10.10
C ASP A 140 -16.36 -5.64 -10.12
N GLU A 141 -17.63 -5.52 -10.52
CA GLU A 141 -18.33 -4.24 -10.55
C GLU A 141 -18.47 -3.64 -9.16
N ALA A 142 -18.84 -4.44 -8.16
CA ALA A 142 -18.98 -3.97 -6.78
C ALA A 142 -17.63 -3.54 -6.18
N ILE A 143 -16.58 -4.32 -6.43
CA ILE A 143 -15.21 -3.97 -6.02
C ILE A 143 -14.77 -2.66 -6.65
N MET A 144 -15.01 -2.49 -7.96
CA MET A 144 -14.61 -1.28 -8.66
C MET A 144 -15.39 -0.05 -8.22
N VAL A 145 -16.67 -0.19 -7.83
CA VAL A 145 -17.43 0.92 -7.21
C VAL A 145 -16.75 1.40 -5.92
N GLU A 146 -16.30 0.51 -5.05
CA GLU A 146 -15.59 0.89 -3.82
C GLU A 146 -14.21 1.49 -4.10
N VAL A 147 -13.50 0.97 -5.10
CA VAL A 147 -12.24 1.54 -5.58
C VAL A 147 -12.44 2.95 -6.11
N ASP A 148 -13.43 3.18 -6.96
CA ASP A 148 -13.74 4.47 -7.56
C ASP A 148 -14.13 5.49 -6.49
N ARG A 149 -14.91 5.06 -5.49
CA ARG A 149 -15.26 5.88 -4.33
C ARG A 149 -14.02 6.31 -3.52
N ALA A 150 -13.07 5.40 -3.29
CA ALA A 150 -11.79 5.75 -2.65
C ALA A 150 -10.92 6.67 -3.54
N PHE A 151 -10.99 6.48 -4.87
CA PHE A 151 -10.28 7.31 -5.83
C PHE A 151 -10.84 8.73 -5.88
N ASP A 152 -12.15 8.92 -5.91
CA ASP A 152 -12.80 10.24 -5.98
C ASP A 152 -12.41 11.15 -4.81
N VAL A 153 -12.20 10.58 -3.63
CA VAL A 153 -11.67 11.33 -2.48
C VAL A 153 -10.17 11.61 -2.61
N SER A 154 -9.39 10.63 -3.05
CA SER A 154 -7.93 10.70 -3.02
C SER A 154 -7.27 11.37 -4.22
N ARG A 155 -7.95 11.45 -5.37
CA ARG A 155 -7.44 11.99 -6.65
C ARG A 155 -6.98 13.45 -6.60
N HIS A 156 -7.34 14.18 -5.55
CA HIS A 156 -6.99 15.58 -5.35
C HIS A 156 -5.67 15.76 -4.58
N VAL A 157 -5.04 14.67 -4.11
CA VAL A 157 -3.72 14.73 -3.48
C VAL A 157 -2.64 14.86 -4.56
N GLU A 158 -1.86 15.93 -4.45
CA GLU A 158 -0.73 16.17 -5.35
C GLU A 158 0.45 15.24 -5.05
N LEU A 159 1.21 14.89 -6.10
CA LEU A 159 2.44 14.12 -6.00
C LEU A 159 3.39 14.72 -4.96
N GLY A 160 3.84 13.90 -4.01
CA GLY A 160 4.81 14.30 -2.99
C GLY A 160 4.27 15.28 -1.95
N LYS A 161 2.95 15.52 -1.90
CA LYS A 161 2.29 16.35 -0.89
C LYS A 161 1.41 15.49 0.03
N PRO A 162 1.30 15.85 1.32
CA PRO A 162 0.30 15.23 2.18
C PRO A 162 -1.11 15.66 1.76
N PRO A 163 -2.16 14.88 2.07
CA PRO A 163 -3.54 15.32 1.90
C PRO A 163 -3.83 16.57 2.76
N THR A 164 -4.74 17.41 2.30
CA THR A 164 -5.29 18.49 3.15
C THR A 164 -6.09 17.89 4.32
N PRO A 165 -6.32 18.63 5.42
CA PRO A 165 -7.13 18.15 6.54
C PRO A 165 -8.51 17.63 6.11
N GLU A 166 -9.18 18.32 5.17
CA GLU A 166 -10.50 17.94 4.68
C GLU A 166 -10.46 16.60 3.93
N ILE A 167 -9.45 16.40 3.08
CA ILE A 167 -9.24 15.12 2.36
C ILE A 167 -8.88 14.01 3.36
N ALA A 168 -8.02 14.31 4.34
CA ALA A 168 -7.61 13.34 5.36
C ALA A 168 -8.80 12.86 6.21
N ASP A 169 -9.71 13.76 6.57
CA ASP A 169 -10.92 13.43 7.32
C ASP A 169 -11.94 12.68 6.45
N ALA A 170 -12.08 13.02 5.16
CA ALA A 170 -12.90 12.25 4.23
C ALA A 170 -12.37 10.82 4.06
N ILE A 171 -11.05 10.63 3.93
CA ILE A 171 -10.42 9.30 3.89
C ILE A 171 -10.70 8.51 5.18
N ARG A 172 -10.63 9.18 6.33
CA ARG A 172 -10.92 8.55 7.63
C ARG A 172 -12.37 8.08 7.71
N ALA A 173 -13.32 8.94 7.31
CA ALA A 173 -14.75 8.59 7.28
C ALA A 173 -15.03 7.41 6.35
N LEU A 174 -14.44 7.40 5.14
CA LEU A 174 -14.54 6.26 4.22
C LEU A 174 -14.08 4.95 4.87
N ARG A 175 -12.97 5.01 5.63
CA ARG A 175 -12.42 3.84 6.30
C ARG A 175 -13.34 3.33 7.41
N GLU A 176 -13.88 4.23 8.21
CA GLU A 176 -14.79 3.90 9.32
C GLU A 176 -16.08 3.25 8.78
N GLU A 177 -16.63 3.78 7.69
CA GLU A 177 -17.79 3.18 7.02
C GLU A 177 -17.50 1.79 6.48
N ALA A 178 -16.37 1.61 5.77
CA ALA A 178 -15.98 0.30 5.24
C ALA A 178 -15.78 -0.74 6.34
N VAL A 179 -15.18 -0.37 7.47
CA VAL A 179 -15.04 -1.28 8.63
C VAL A 179 -16.41 -1.67 9.21
N ALA A 180 -17.39 -0.76 9.20
CA ALA A 180 -18.73 -1.03 9.74
C ALA A 180 -19.56 -1.97 8.85
N THR A 181 -19.21 -2.10 7.57
CA THR A 181 -19.93 -2.93 6.58
C THR A 181 -19.21 -4.22 6.21
N SER A 182 -17.99 -4.43 6.73
CA SER A 182 -17.14 -5.61 6.48
C SER A 182 -17.42 -6.78 7.42
#